data_AF-A0A944ERL5-F1
#
_entry.id   AF-A0A944ERL5-F1
#
_cell.length_a   1.000
_cell.length_b   1.000
_cell.length_c   1.000
_cell.angle_alpha   90.00
_cell.angle_beta   90.00
_cell.angle_gamma   90.00
#
_symmetry.space_group_name_H-M   'P 1'
#
loop_
_entity.id
_entity.type
_entity.pdbx_description
1 polymer ?
#
loop_
_entity_poly.entity_id
_entity_poly.type
_entity_poly.pdbx_seq_one_letter_code
_entity_poly.pdbx_strand_id
1 'polypeptide(L)'
;MRTRTLAATLFLLAGLTGCGSNGGDDAKPAAKPTPTVNPDQQFITAVRARAFESWNDKGPTDEELAPYPAQWCAELQAGHSVDYLLSLQGANLYPIGMGWGTAKPDAQELVVLGVESHCPALRAQVTQELRDSGGY
;
A
#
# COMPACT_ATOMS: atom_id res chain seq x y z
N MET A 1 37.83 6.93 -29.83
CA MET A 1 36.92 6.63 -30.96
C MET A 1 35.50 6.57 -30.41
N ARG A 2 34.71 7.62 -30.64
CA ARG A 2 33.49 7.66 -31.49
C ARG A 2 32.30 6.83 -30.96
N THR A 3 31.43 7.37 -30.10
CA THR A 3 30.08 7.99 -30.35
C THR A 3 28.99 7.13 -31.01
N ARG A 4 27.78 7.15 -30.39
CA ARG A 4 26.40 7.32 -30.94
C ARG A 4 25.38 6.77 -29.90
N THR A 5 24.55 7.52 -29.16
CA THR A 5 23.46 8.49 -29.46
C THR A 5 22.28 7.91 -30.26
N LEU A 6 21.08 7.85 -29.64
CA LEU A 6 19.71 7.85 -30.23
C LEU A 6 18.75 8.10 -29.04
N ALA A 7 18.29 9.32 -28.74
CA ALA A 7 17.29 10.17 -29.42
C ALA A 7 15.83 9.81 -29.06
N ALA A 8 15.14 10.85 -28.58
CA ALA A 8 13.80 10.92 -28.02
C ALA A 8 12.65 10.57 -28.99
N THR A 9 11.47 10.31 -28.43
CA THR A 9 10.20 10.50 -29.13
C THR A 9 9.18 11.12 -28.18
N LEU A 10 8.94 12.42 -28.37
CA LEU A 10 7.77 13.15 -27.85
C LEU A 10 6.52 12.67 -28.57
N PHE A 11 5.44 12.39 -27.83
CA PHE A 11 4.09 12.37 -28.38
C PHE A 11 3.27 13.50 -27.74
N LEU A 12 3.07 14.56 -28.54
CA LEU A 12 1.98 15.52 -28.34
C LEU A 12 0.65 14.80 -28.60
N LEU A 13 -0.34 14.96 -27.71
CA LEU A 13 -1.74 14.89 -28.11
C LEU A 13 -2.42 16.23 -27.85
N ALA A 14 -3.11 16.65 -28.90
CA ALA A 14 -3.74 17.92 -29.10
C ALA A 14 -5.11 18.01 -28.42
N GLY A 15 -5.44 19.24 -28.02
CA GLY A 15 -6.71 19.91 -28.32
C GLY A 15 -8.01 19.25 -27.86
N LEU A 16 -8.64 19.86 -26.85
CA LEU A 16 -10.08 20.06 -26.84
C LEU A 16 -10.37 21.54 -26.61
N THR A 17 -10.77 22.18 -27.70
CA THR A 17 -11.50 23.43 -27.72
C THR A 17 -12.84 23.26 -27.03
N GLY A 18 -13.16 24.18 -26.12
CA GLY A 18 -14.46 24.23 -25.45
C GLY A 18 -14.63 25.52 -24.65
N CYS A 19 -14.46 26.67 -25.30
CA CYS A 19 -14.93 27.95 -24.78
C CYS A 19 -16.41 28.05 -25.14
N GLY A 20 -17.28 27.88 -24.15
CA GLY A 20 -18.72 28.08 -24.28
C GLY A 20 -19.19 28.96 -23.13
N SER A 21 -19.29 30.27 -23.37
CA SER A 21 -20.03 31.19 -22.52
C SER A 21 -21.49 31.16 -22.96
N ASN A 22 -22.40 30.66 -22.12
CA ASN A 22 -23.77 31.17 -22.08
C ASN A 22 -24.44 30.79 -20.74
N GLY A 23 -25.12 31.77 -20.14
CA GLY A 23 -25.75 31.64 -18.83
C GLY A 23 -26.93 30.66 -18.80
N GLY A 24 -27.22 30.19 -17.60
CA GLY A 24 -28.35 29.36 -17.24
C GLY A 24 -28.21 28.94 -15.79
N ASP A 25 -29.04 29.52 -14.92
CA ASP A 25 -29.23 29.07 -13.54
C ASP A 25 -29.73 27.63 -13.52
N ASP A 26 -28.81 26.67 -13.48
CA ASP A 26 -29.11 25.27 -13.20
C ASP A 26 -28.30 24.86 -11.97
N ALA A 27 -28.99 24.86 -10.82
CA ALA A 27 -28.47 24.33 -9.57
C ALA A 27 -28.08 22.86 -9.78
N LYS A 28 -26.79 22.63 -10.05
CA LYS A 28 -26.18 21.31 -10.10
C LYS A 28 -26.60 20.54 -8.85
N PRO A 29 -27.22 19.35 -8.97
CA PRO A 29 -27.47 18.50 -7.82
C PRO A 29 -26.15 18.32 -7.08
N ALA A 30 -26.12 18.70 -5.79
CA ALA A 30 -24.95 18.50 -4.96
C ALA A 30 -24.54 17.03 -5.09
N ALA A 31 -23.31 16.81 -5.57
CA ALA A 31 -22.77 15.46 -5.68
C ALA A 31 -22.91 14.81 -4.31
N LYS A 32 -23.64 13.70 -4.22
CA LYS A 32 -23.64 12.89 -3.00
C LYS A 32 -22.16 12.60 -2.67
N PRO A 33 -21.70 12.82 -1.43
CA PRO A 33 -20.34 12.47 -1.07
C PRO A 33 -20.17 10.99 -1.40
N THR A 34 -19.31 10.70 -2.38
CA THR A 34 -18.83 9.34 -2.59
C THR A 34 -18.09 8.99 -1.31
N PRO A 35 -18.41 7.88 -0.63
CA PRO A 35 -17.68 7.53 0.58
C PRO A 35 -16.21 7.41 0.21
N THR A 36 -15.41 8.36 0.70
CA THR A 36 -13.96 8.25 0.70
C THR A 36 -13.67 7.06 1.60
N VAL A 37 -13.31 5.92 1.01
CA VAL A 37 -13.05 4.73 1.79
C VAL A 37 -11.78 4.97 2.59
N ASN A 38 -11.88 4.88 3.92
CA ASN A 38 -10.74 5.09 4.80
C ASN A 38 -9.79 3.87 4.69
N PRO A 39 -8.52 4.06 4.26
CA PRO A 39 -7.58 2.96 4.09
C PRO A 39 -7.26 2.22 5.39
N ASP A 40 -7.24 2.91 6.54
CA ASP A 40 -7.07 2.28 7.86
C ASP A 40 -8.24 1.32 8.15
N GLN A 41 -9.47 1.75 7.87
CA GLN A 41 -10.64 0.87 8.06
C GLN A 41 -10.61 -0.33 7.11
N GLN A 42 -10.14 -0.16 5.87
CA GLN A 42 -9.98 -1.28 4.93
C GLN A 42 -8.95 -2.28 5.46
N PHE A 43 -7.80 -1.77 5.90
CA PHE A 43 -6.73 -2.59 6.47
C PHE A 43 -7.22 -3.41 7.66
N ILE A 44 -7.78 -2.75 8.68
CA ILE A 44 -8.25 -3.42 9.89
C ILE A 44 -9.37 -4.42 9.59
N THR A 45 -10.26 -4.09 8.64
CA THR A 45 -11.30 -5.04 8.20
C THR A 45 -10.72 -6.27 7.53
N ALA A 46 -9.72 -6.09 6.65
CA ALA A 46 -9.04 -7.19 5.98
C ALA A 46 -8.27 -8.07 6.98
N VAL A 47 -7.60 -7.46 7.94
CA VAL A 47 -6.88 -8.16 9.01
C VAL A 47 -7.81 -9.03 9.85
N ARG A 48 -8.95 -8.47 10.30
CA ARG A 48 -9.95 -9.25 11.06
C ARG A 48 -10.55 -10.37 10.24
N ALA A 49 -10.78 -10.14 8.94
CA ALA A 49 -11.28 -11.17 8.03
C ALA A 49 -10.25 -12.29 7.79
N ARG A 50 -8.95 -11.97 7.82
CA ARG A 50 -7.87 -12.94 7.59
C ARG A 50 -7.70 -13.93 8.75
N ALA A 51 -8.00 -13.50 9.97
CA ALA A 51 -7.97 -14.31 11.19
C ALA A 51 -6.66 -15.13 11.32
N PHE A 52 -5.53 -14.42 11.48
CA PHE A 52 -4.20 -15.04 11.59
C PHE A 52 -4.12 -16.06 12.73
N GLU A 53 -3.68 -17.28 12.41
CA GLU A 53 -3.61 -18.38 13.38
C GLU A 53 -2.65 -18.07 14.53
N SER A 54 -1.56 -17.33 14.26
CA SER A 54 -0.61 -16.92 15.30
C SER A 54 -1.17 -15.95 16.32
N TRP A 55 -2.36 -15.37 16.09
CA TRP A 55 -3.02 -14.47 17.03
C TRP A 55 -4.10 -15.12 17.89
N ASN A 56 -4.30 -16.44 17.79
CA ASN A 56 -5.32 -17.16 18.56
C ASN A 56 -5.15 -17.07 20.08
N ASP A 57 -3.90 -16.94 20.56
CA ASP A 57 -3.59 -16.78 21.98
C ASP A 57 -3.30 -15.32 22.33
N LYS A 58 -2.44 -14.69 21.54
CA LYS A 58 -2.02 -13.30 21.73
C LYS A 58 -1.79 -12.65 20.37
N GLY A 59 -2.35 -11.47 20.17
CA GLY A 59 -2.14 -10.66 18.97
C GLY A 59 -2.25 -9.17 19.31
N PRO A 60 -1.89 -8.29 18.37
CA PRO A 60 -2.05 -6.85 18.54
C PRO A 60 -3.52 -6.43 18.50
N THR A 61 -3.81 -5.27 19.10
CA THR A 61 -5.09 -4.59 18.92
C THR A 61 -5.14 -3.86 17.57
N ASP A 62 -6.34 -3.52 17.12
CA ASP A 62 -6.55 -2.72 15.91
C ASP A 62 -5.81 -1.36 15.98
N GLU A 63 -5.77 -0.75 17.17
CA GLU A 63 -5.10 0.53 17.42
C GLU A 63 -3.57 0.40 17.35
N GLU A 64 -3.02 -0.72 17.82
CA GLU A 64 -1.60 -1.04 17.69
C GLU A 64 -1.22 -1.30 16.24
N LEU A 65 -2.13 -1.84 15.42
CA LEU A 65 -1.90 -2.14 14.00
C LEU A 65 -2.01 -0.93 13.08
N ALA A 66 -2.94 -0.01 13.37
CA ALA A 66 -3.29 1.13 12.52
C ALA A 66 -2.10 1.97 12.01
N PRO A 67 -1.04 2.27 12.78
CA PRO A 67 0.02 3.16 12.31
C PRO A 67 1.00 2.50 11.32
N TYR A 68 1.02 1.17 11.22
CA TYR A 68 2.06 0.48 10.46
C TYR A 68 1.95 0.55 8.94
N PRO A 69 0.78 0.43 8.31
CA PRO A 69 0.68 0.46 6.85
C PRO A 69 1.30 1.69 6.21
N ALA A 70 1.09 2.87 6.80
CA ALA A 70 1.71 4.11 6.33
C ALA A 70 3.25 4.07 6.42
N GLN A 71 3.80 3.51 7.52
CA GLN A 71 5.24 3.38 7.72
C GLN A 71 5.85 2.36 6.75
N TRP A 72 5.22 1.20 6.57
CA TRP A 72 5.65 0.20 5.59
C TRP A 72 5.66 0.77 4.17
N CYS A 73 4.59 1.46 3.77
CA CYS A 73 4.53 2.10 2.46
C CYS A 73 5.65 3.10 2.25
N ALA A 74 6.03 3.90 3.25
CA ALA A 74 7.13 4.86 3.14
C ALA A 74 8.48 4.17 2.87
N GLU A 75 8.80 3.11 3.63
CA GLU A 75 10.05 2.35 3.46
C GLU A 75 10.07 1.56 2.13
N LEU A 76 8.94 0.97 1.73
CA LEU A 76 8.82 0.28 0.43
C LEU A 76 9.01 1.25 -0.74
N GLN A 77 8.49 2.48 -0.63
CA GLN A 77 8.71 3.54 -1.63
C GLN A 77 10.16 4.00 -1.67
N ALA A 78 10.89 3.92 -0.55
CA ALA A 78 12.32 4.16 -0.49
C ALA A 78 13.15 2.99 -1.06
N GLY A 79 12.51 1.89 -1.48
CA GLY A 79 13.15 0.75 -2.13
C GLY A 79 13.62 -0.34 -1.15
N HIS A 80 13.17 -0.31 0.10
CA HIS A 80 13.45 -1.36 1.07
C HIS A 80 12.58 -2.59 0.86
N SER A 81 13.08 -3.76 1.29
CA SER A 81 12.40 -5.06 1.21
C SER A 81 11.48 -5.31 2.41
N VAL A 82 10.54 -6.24 2.28
CA VAL A 82 9.69 -6.70 3.40
C VAL A 82 10.52 -7.28 4.53
N ASP A 83 11.59 -8.01 4.22
CA ASP A 83 12.50 -8.54 5.24
C ASP A 83 13.19 -7.41 6.03
N TYR A 84 13.55 -6.29 5.37
CA TYR A 84 14.08 -5.12 6.06
C TYR A 84 13.04 -4.45 6.97
N LEU A 85 11.77 -4.35 6.54
CA LEU A 85 10.69 -3.81 7.39
C LEU A 85 10.56 -4.60 8.69
N LEU A 86 10.64 -5.93 8.59
CA LEU A 86 10.32 -6.87 9.66
C LEU A 86 11.54 -7.30 10.49
N SER A 87 12.76 -7.02 10.03
CA SER A 87 14.00 -7.40 10.69
C SER A 87 14.33 -6.49 11.86
N LEU A 88 14.82 -7.08 12.96
CA LEU A 88 15.38 -6.35 14.11
C LEU A 88 16.64 -5.52 13.74
N GLN A 89 17.31 -5.87 12.65
CA GLN A 89 18.49 -5.16 12.14
C GLN A 89 18.14 -4.14 11.05
N GLY A 90 16.87 -4.11 10.62
CA GLY A 90 16.34 -3.17 9.65
C GLY A 90 15.52 -2.08 10.32
N ALA A 91 14.37 -1.75 9.75
CA ALA A 91 13.48 -0.73 10.30
C ALA A 91 12.70 -1.21 11.54
N ASN A 92 12.63 -2.53 11.78
CA ASN A 92 11.92 -3.13 12.92
C ASN A 92 10.49 -2.59 13.09
N LEU A 93 9.79 -2.44 11.97
CA LEU A 93 8.45 -1.84 11.87
C LEU A 93 7.34 -2.86 12.13
N TYR A 94 7.63 -3.92 12.89
CA TYR A 94 6.62 -4.82 13.44
C TYR A 94 7.30 -5.85 14.36
N PRO A 95 6.87 -6.03 15.63
CA PRO A 95 7.48 -6.99 16.53
C PRO A 95 7.05 -8.43 16.22
N ILE A 96 7.80 -9.13 15.36
CA ILE A 96 7.60 -10.57 15.10
C ILE A 96 7.97 -11.40 16.33
N GLY A 97 7.09 -12.33 16.73
CA GLY A 97 7.35 -13.40 17.72
C GLY A 97 7.65 -12.98 19.17
N MET A 98 8.24 -11.81 19.43
CA MET A 98 8.71 -11.43 20.77
C MET A 98 7.67 -10.69 21.63
N GLY A 99 6.76 -9.94 21.01
CA GLY A 99 5.73 -9.17 21.72
C GLY A 99 4.32 -9.72 21.53
N TRP A 100 3.99 -10.05 20.28
CA TRP A 100 2.62 -10.34 19.85
C TRP A 100 2.42 -11.74 19.30
N GLY A 101 3.40 -12.64 19.44
CA GLY A 101 3.26 -14.03 19.00
C GLY A 101 3.12 -14.22 17.49
N THR A 102 3.18 -13.15 16.70
CA THR A 102 2.92 -13.20 15.26
C THR A 102 4.01 -13.98 14.55
N ALA A 103 3.60 -15.01 13.81
CA ALA A 103 4.52 -15.83 13.02
C ALA A 103 5.05 -15.03 11.83
N LYS A 104 6.27 -15.32 11.38
CA LYS A 104 6.88 -14.61 10.23
C LYS A 104 5.97 -14.63 8.98
N PRO A 105 5.36 -15.77 8.57
CA PRO A 105 4.46 -15.79 7.41
C PRO A 105 3.24 -14.88 7.58
N ASP A 106 2.63 -14.89 8.77
CA ASP A 106 1.48 -14.03 9.09
C ASP A 106 1.87 -12.54 9.06
N ALA A 107 3.06 -12.19 9.55
CA ALA A 107 3.58 -10.82 9.47
C ALA A 107 3.86 -10.39 8.01
N GLN A 108 4.35 -11.28 7.17
CA GLN A 108 4.56 -11.01 5.74
C GLN A 108 3.23 -10.78 5.01
N GLU A 109 2.22 -11.60 5.30
CA GLU A 109 0.88 -11.42 4.75
C GLU A 109 0.20 -10.15 5.29
N LEU A 110 0.41 -9.80 6.56
CA LEU A 110 -0.06 -8.54 7.14
C LEU A 110 0.48 -7.32 6.36
N VAL A 111 1.75 -7.35 5.95
CA VAL A 111 2.34 -6.31 5.08
C VAL A 111 1.62 -6.25 3.74
N VAL A 112 1.26 -7.39 3.12
CA VAL A 112 0.50 -7.42 1.86
C VAL A 112 -0.87 -6.74 2.03
N LEU A 113 -1.59 -7.00 3.12
CA LEU A 113 -2.88 -6.35 3.42
C LEU A 113 -2.74 -4.84 3.67
N GLY A 114 -1.66 -4.43 4.35
CA GLY A 114 -1.34 -3.02 4.57
C GLY A 114 -1.04 -2.29 3.25
N VAL A 115 -0.25 -2.92 2.38
CA VAL A 115 0.09 -2.37 1.06
C VAL A 115 -1.13 -2.30 0.15
N GLU A 116 -1.99 -3.32 0.16
CA GLU A 116 -3.22 -3.35 -0.66
C GLU A 116 -4.16 -2.17 -0.34
N SER A 117 -4.22 -1.76 0.92
CA SER A 117 -5.06 -0.63 1.37
C SER A 117 -4.40 0.74 1.24
N HIS A 118 -3.08 0.86 1.50
CA HIS A 118 -2.42 2.17 1.62
C HIS A 118 -1.55 2.55 0.42
N CYS A 119 -0.91 1.58 -0.24
CA CYS A 119 -0.05 1.81 -1.38
C CYS A 119 -0.23 0.71 -2.44
N PRO A 120 -1.45 0.54 -3.00
CA PRO A 120 -1.80 -0.61 -3.84
C PRO A 120 -0.92 -0.78 -5.08
N ALA A 121 -0.31 0.30 -5.56
CA ALA A 121 0.65 0.26 -6.67
C ALA A 121 1.89 -0.63 -6.38
N LEU A 122 2.26 -0.81 -5.11
CA LEU A 122 3.41 -1.64 -4.69
C LEU A 122 3.03 -3.10 -4.44
N ARG A 123 1.74 -3.44 -4.40
CA ARG A 123 1.27 -4.79 -4.03
C ARG A 123 1.91 -5.87 -4.89
N ALA A 124 1.92 -5.68 -6.21
CA ALA A 124 2.47 -6.67 -7.13
C ALA A 124 3.97 -6.91 -6.89
N GLN A 125 4.73 -5.85 -6.62
CA GLN A 125 6.15 -5.94 -6.28
C GLN A 125 6.36 -6.69 -4.97
N VAL A 126 5.65 -6.29 -3.90
CA VAL A 126 5.75 -6.89 -2.56
C VAL A 126 5.41 -8.38 -2.60
N THR A 127 4.30 -8.76 -3.24
CA THR A 127 3.93 -10.17 -3.35
C THR A 127 4.95 -10.96 -4.19
N GLN A 128 5.53 -10.38 -5.24
CA GLN A 128 6.56 -11.05 -6.01
C GLN A 128 7.84 -11.26 -5.20
N GLU A 129 8.29 -10.24 -4.47
CA GLU A 129 9.45 -10.34 -3.56
C GLU A 129 9.27 -11.46 -2.54
N LEU A 130 8.07 -11.56 -1.95
CA LEU A 130 7.80 -12.60 -0.97
C LEU A 130 7.78 -14.01 -1.60
N ARG A 131 7.25 -14.17 -2.83
CA ARG A 131 7.37 -15.46 -3.54
C ARG A 131 8.82 -15.83 -3.83
N ASP A 132 9.62 -14.88 -4.28
CA ASP A 132 11.03 -15.10 -4.63
C ASP A 132 11.88 -15.48 -3.40
N SER A 133 11.48 -14.99 -2.21
CA SER A 133 12.13 -15.28 -0.93
C SER A 133 11.52 -16.46 -0.15
N GLY A 134 10.44 -17.08 -0.66
CA GLY A 134 9.72 -18.18 -0.01
C GLY A 134 8.84 -17.77 1.17
N GLY A 135 8.47 -16.50 1.27
CA GLY A 135 7.59 -15.94 2.28
C GLY A 135 6.10 -15.87 1.90
N TYR A 136 5.73 -16.25 0.67
CA TYR A 136 4.35 -16.18 0.15
C TYR A 136 4.08 -17.24 -0.92
#